data_AF-A0A2T3N866-F1
#
_entry.id   AF-A0A2T3N866-F1
#
_cell.length_a   1.000
_cell.length_b   1.000
_cell.length_c   1.000
_cell.angle_alpha   90.00
_cell.angle_beta   90.00
_cell.angle_gamma   90.00
#
_symmetry.space_group_name_H-M   'P 1'
#
loop_
_entity.id
_entity.type
_entity.pdbx_description
1 polymer ?
#
loop_
_entity_poly.entity_id
_entity_poly.type
_entity_poly.pdbx_seq_one_letter_code
_entity_poly.pdbx_strand_id
1 'polypeptide(L)'
;MHELPLVFFTVFGQAAVGIFLLSLLAFTTKQISDVQLKTANIVAAALLLVGSAIGGLHMGQPLRAFNLLFGLGRSPMSNEIILSGLFMACAAATVALSFMPGKESLYKLANKATVLAGLLFAWSIPQVYQLATVASWDTAHTSLQMWLTVLVAGGAFALMLGAHKLGFATLAVGALVSLAAKPDYIGFVTQAAPELAVNQYSLWGAQAVALLVAVLIGCGIFSQKGAAKPLLIAGAGVMLVGELIGRIAFYNLWAIPM
;
A
#
# COMPACT_ATOMS: atom_id res chain seq x y z
N MET A 1 3.31 -20.74 -5.51
CA MET A 1 3.04 -19.32 -5.20
C MET A 1 3.46 -18.46 -6.40
N HIS A 2 2.71 -18.53 -7.51
CA HIS A 2 3.06 -17.78 -8.73
C HIS A 2 2.83 -16.26 -8.60
N GLU A 3 1.93 -15.84 -7.70
CA GLU A 3 1.53 -14.44 -7.53
C GLU A 3 2.32 -13.65 -6.46
N LEU A 4 3.35 -14.27 -5.85
CA LEU A 4 4.15 -13.60 -4.80
C LEU A 4 4.76 -12.27 -5.27
N PRO A 5 5.20 -12.10 -6.54
CA PRO A 5 5.62 -10.79 -7.04
C PRO A 5 4.55 -9.70 -6.93
N LEU A 6 3.28 -10.02 -7.22
CA LEU A 6 2.17 -9.06 -7.17
C LEU A 6 1.79 -8.67 -5.73
N VAL A 7 2.00 -9.57 -4.76
CA VAL A 7 1.88 -9.26 -3.33
C VAL A 7 2.76 -8.07 -2.97
N PHE A 8 4.06 -8.16 -3.27
CA PHE A 8 5.01 -7.11 -2.96
C PHE A 8 4.74 -5.83 -3.73
N PHE A 9 4.44 -5.96 -5.03
CA PHE A 9 4.11 -4.83 -5.88
C PHE A 9 2.94 -3.99 -5.32
N THR A 10 1.83 -4.64 -5.00
CA THR A 10 0.64 -3.94 -4.50
C THR A 10 0.84 -3.40 -3.09
N VAL A 11 1.37 -4.19 -2.15
CA VAL A 11 1.54 -3.75 -0.75
C VAL A 11 2.57 -2.63 -0.64
N PHE A 12 3.74 -2.76 -1.29
CA PHE A 12 4.77 -1.71 -1.19
C PHE A 12 4.38 -0.47 -1.98
N GLY A 13 3.72 -0.65 -3.13
CA GLY A 13 3.16 0.46 -3.90
C GLY A 13 2.14 1.26 -3.08
N GLN A 14 1.14 0.60 -2.51
CA GLN A 14 0.10 1.24 -1.68
C GLN A 14 0.67 1.84 -0.38
N ALA A 15 1.65 1.17 0.25
CA ALA A 15 2.37 1.74 1.38
C ALA A 15 3.08 3.04 0.99
N ALA A 16 3.78 3.07 -0.15
CA ALA A 16 4.43 4.28 -0.65
C ALA A 16 3.43 5.41 -0.92
N VAL A 17 2.26 5.12 -1.51
CA VAL A 17 1.17 6.09 -1.68
C VAL A 17 0.77 6.70 -0.34
N GLY A 18 0.56 5.84 0.67
CA GLY A 18 0.20 6.27 2.02
C GLY A 18 1.26 7.13 2.68
N ILE A 19 2.54 6.78 2.53
CA ILE A 19 3.66 7.55 3.10
C ILE A 19 3.74 8.95 2.48
N PHE A 20 3.69 9.05 1.14
CA PHE A 20 3.70 10.35 0.45
C PHE A 20 2.51 11.21 0.88
N LEU A 21 1.30 10.64 0.88
CA LEU A 21 0.07 11.35 1.24
C LEU A 21 0.13 11.88 2.68
N LEU A 22 0.37 10.98 3.64
CA LEU A 22 0.29 11.31 5.06
C LEU A 22 1.46 12.19 5.51
N SER A 23 2.65 12.00 4.95
CA SER A 23 3.79 12.88 5.26
C SER A 23 3.58 14.28 4.69
N LEU A 24 3.00 14.41 3.49
CA LEU A 24 2.64 15.72 2.94
C LEU A 24 1.57 16.42 3.79
N LEU A 25 0.52 15.69 4.21
CA LEU A 25 -0.51 16.24 5.11
C LEU A 25 0.08 16.65 6.47
N ALA A 26 0.93 15.81 7.06
CA ALA A 26 1.63 16.12 8.31
C ALA A 26 2.53 17.37 8.16
N PHE A 27 3.21 17.52 7.03
CA PHE A 27 4.02 18.69 6.74
C PHE A 27 3.17 19.96 6.61
N THR A 28 2.08 19.92 5.83
CA THR A 28 1.17 21.08 5.67
C THR A 28 0.50 21.49 6.98
N THR A 29 0.29 20.54 7.89
CA THR A 29 -0.24 20.78 9.25
C THR A 29 0.86 21.06 10.29
N LYS A 30 2.11 21.25 9.85
CA LYS A 30 3.28 21.58 10.69
C LYS A 30 3.61 20.54 11.77
N GLN A 31 3.25 19.28 11.56
CA GLN A 31 3.56 18.17 12.47
C GLN A 31 4.97 17.61 12.27
N ILE A 32 5.53 17.76 11.06
CA ILE A 32 6.88 17.30 10.72
C ILE A 32 7.67 18.40 10.03
N SER A 33 9.00 18.32 10.15
CA SER A 33 9.96 19.22 9.49
C SER A 33 10.19 18.86 8.01
N ASP A 34 10.82 19.77 7.26
CA ASP A 34 11.27 19.50 5.87
C ASP A 34 12.20 18.29 5.79
N VAL A 35 13.07 18.08 6.79
CA VAL A 35 13.99 16.93 6.85
C VAL A 35 13.22 15.62 6.99
N GLN A 36 12.18 15.60 7.84
CA GLN A 36 11.32 14.42 8.01
C GLN A 36 10.49 14.15 6.76
N LEU A 37 9.94 15.19 6.11
CA LEU A 37 9.24 15.03 4.83
C LEU A 37 10.17 14.45 3.75
N LYS A 38 11.39 14.98 3.63
CA LYS A 38 12.39 14.46 2.69
C LYS A 38 12.72 13.00 2.98
N THR A 39 12.93 12.65 4.24
CA THR A 39 13.22 11.28 4.67
C THR A 39 12.06 10.34 4.32
N ALA A 40 10.82 10.77 4.58
CA ALA A 40 9.62 10.02 4.24
C ALA A 40 9.49 9.76 2.73
N ASN A 41 9.74 10.79 1.91
CA ASN A 41 9.73 10.66 0.46
C ASN A 41 10.78 9.66 -0.05
N ILE A 42 11.98 9.66 0.54
CA ILE A 42 13.04 8.70 0.18
C ILE A 42 12.63 7.28 0.55
N VAL A 43 12.08 7.07 1.76
CA VAL A 43 11.60 5.75 2.20
C VAL A 43 10.45 5.25 1.32
N ALA A 44 9.50 6.11 0.99
CA ALA A 44 8.39 5.79 0.10
C ALA A 44 8.87 5.42 -1.30
N ALA A 45 9.77 6.21 -1.89
CA ALA A 45 10.34 5.94 -3.20
C ALA A 45 11.16 4.63 -3.22
N ALA A 46 11.89 4.33 -2.15
CA ALA A 46 12.62 3.08 -2.01
C ALA A 46 11.67 1.87 -1.95
N LEU A 47 10.61 1.94 -1.15
CA LEU A 47 9.59 0.89 -1.10
C LEU A 47 8.91 0.69 -2.47
N LEU A 48 8.52 1.78 -3.12
CA LEU A 48 7.92 1.75 -4.44
C LEU A 48 8.85 1.10 -5.48
N LEU A 49 10.14 1.46 -5.46
CA LEU A 49 11.15 0.88 -6.35
C LEU A 49 11.31 -0.61 -6.12
N VAL A 50 11.45 -1.05 -4.86
CA VAL A 50 11.58 -2.47 -4.51
C VAL A 50 10.33 -3.25 -4.93
N GLY A 51 9.14 -2.74 -4.60
CA GLY A 51 7.87 -3.38 -4.96
C GLY A 51 7.70 -3.52 -6.47
N SER A 52 8.06 -2.48 -7.23
CA SER A 52 8.00 -2.49 -8.69
C SER A 52 9.04 -3.40 -9.32
N ALA A 53 10.26 -3.45 -8.78
CA ALA A 53 11.29 -4.36 -9.25
C ALA A 53 10.88 -5.83 -9.04
N ILE A 54 10.33 -6.16 -7.87
CA ILE A 54 9.81 -7.51 -7.59
C ILE A 54 8.62 -7.82 -8.50
N GLY A 55 7.66 -6.89 -8.63
CA GLY A 55 6.50 -7.06 -9.51
C GLY A 55 6.88 -7.29 -10.98
N GLY A 56 7.94 -6.64 -11.46
CA GLY A 56 8.49 -6.84 -12.80
C GLY A 56 8.98 -8.28 -13.05
N LEU A 57 9.35 -9.04 -12.02
CA LEU A 57 9.77 -10.44 -12.15
C LEU A 57 8.62 -11.36 -12.57
N HIS A 58 7.37 -10.95 -12.37
CA HIS A 58 6.19 -11.67 -12.85
C HIS A 58 5.95 -11.48 -14.35
N MET A 59 6.52 -10.43 -14.97
CA MET A 59 6.34 -10.15 -16.40
C MET A 59 7.23 -11.06 -17.24
N GLY A 60 6.64 -12.13 -17.80
CA GLY A 60 7.38 -13.06 -18.67
C GLY A 60 7.95 -12.44 -19.95
N GLN A 61 7.48 -11.26 -20.38
CA GLN A 61 7.94 -10.57 -21.59
C GLN A 61 8.05 -9.04 -21.40
N PRO A 62 9.10 -8.54 -20.74
CA PRO A 62 9.25 -7.12 -20.41
C PRO A 62 9.20 -6.18 -21.63
N LEU A 63 9.71 -6.63 -22.78
CA LEU A 63 9.70 -5.84 -24.03
C LEU A 63 8.30 -5.61 -24.60
N ARG A 64 7.31 -6.44 -24.23
CA ARG A 64 5.91 -6.22 -24.63
C ARG A 64 5.19 -5.20 -23.74
N ALA A 65 5.80 -4.73 -22.66
CA ALA A 65 5.23 -3.69 -21.82
C ALA A 65 4.96 -2.39 -22.61
N PHE A 66 5.74 -2.10 -23.66
CA PHE A 66 5.48 -0.97 -24.56
C PHE A 66 4.14 -1.09 -25.30
N ASN A 67 3.69 -2.31 -25.61
CA ASN A 67 2.39 -2.51 -26.25
C ASN A 67 1.23 -2.18 -25.30
N LEU A 68 1.46 -2.20 -23.99
CA LEU A 68 0.45 -1.90 -22.99
C LEU A 68 0.05 -0.41 -23.02
N LEU A 69 0.89 0.45 -23.59
CA LEU A 69 0.56 1.87 -23.85
C LEU A 69 -0.67 2.00 -24.76
N PHE A 70 -0.86 1.11 -25.72
CA PHE A 70 -2.02 1.13 -26.63
C PHE A 70 -3.32 0.67 -25.96
N GLY A 71 -3.24 0.11 -24.75
CA GLY A 71 -4.40 -0.29 -23.94
C GLY A 71 -4.89 0.79 -22.97
N LEU A 72 -4.27 1.97 -22.95
CA LEU A 72 -4.67 3.07 -22.06
C LEU A 72 -6.15 3.43 -22.24
N GLY A 73 -6.89 3.44 -21.15
CA GLY A 73 -8.33 3.70 -21.10
C GLY A 73 -9.21 2.50 -21.50
N ARG A 74 -8.63 1.38 -21.95
CA ARG A 74 -9.38 0.19 -22.41
C ARG A 74 -9.14 -1.04 -21.56
N SER A 75 -7.92 -1.21 -21.05
CA SER A 75 -7.53 -2.35 -20.22
C SER A 75 -7.19 -1.88 -18.80
N PRO A 76 -7.85 -2.43 -17.75
CA PRO A 76 -7.48 -2.14 -16.37
C PRO A 76 -6.01 -2.39 -16.07
N MET A 77 -5.45 -3.49 -16.60
CA MET A 77 -4.02 -3.81 -16.44
C MET A 77 -3.11 -2.78 -17.12
N SER A 78 -3.46 -2.31 -18.32
CA SER A 78 -2.70 -1.25 -18.98
C SER A 78 -2.75 0.06 -18.20
N ASN A 79 -3.92 0.42 -17.67
CA ASN A 79 -4.08 1.63 -16.84
C ASN A 79 -3.19 1.56 -15.60
N GLU A 80 -3.19 0.41 -14.92
CA GLU A 80 -2.42 0.20 -13.70
C GLU A 80 -0.92 0.32 -13.93
N ILE A 81 -0.39 -0.27 -15.01
CA ILE A 81 1.03 -0.18 -15.36
C ILE A 81 1.44 1.24 -15.71
N ILE A 82 0.62 1.96 -16.49
CA ILE A 82 0.91 3.36 -16.87
C ILE A 82 0.88 4.27 -15.63
N LEU A 83 -0.11 4.09 -14.76
CA LEU A 83 -0.22 4.87 -13.53
C LEU A 83 0.88 4.54 -12.52
N SER A 84 1.30 3.28 -12.45
CA SER A 84 2.48 2.85 -11.68
C SER A 84 3.75 3.52 -12.20
N GLY A 85 3.98 3.52 -13.52
CA GLY A 85 5.11 4.21 -14.15
C GLY A 85 5.09 5.73 -13.92
N LEU A 86 3.91 6.36 -14.01
CA LEU A 86 3.74 7.78 -13.70
C LEU A 86 4.06 8.07 -12.24
N PHE A 87 3.54 7.26 -11.30
CA PHE A 87 3.82 7.41 -9.88
C PHE A 87 5.32 7.26 -9.58
N MET A 88 5.98 6.27 -10.18
CA MET A 88 7.43 6.08 -10.07
C MET A 88 8.21 7.30 -10.59
N ALA A 89 7.85 7.82 -11.77
CA ALA A 89 8.50 8.98 -12.35
C ALA A 89 8.35 10.23 -11.47
N CYS A 90 7.14 10.48 -10.95
CA CYS A 90 6.88 11.58 -10.01
C CYS A 90 7.64 11.40 -8.69
N ALA A 91 7.68 10.19 -8.13
CA ALA A 91 8.42 9.89 -6.90
C ALA A 91 9.94 10.12 -7.08
N ALA A 92 10.50 9.63 -8.19
CA ALA A 92 11.91 9.84 -8.53
C ALA A 92 12.24 11.33 -8.71
N ALA A 93 11.39 12.08 -9.43
CA ALA A 93 11.54 13.52 -9.58
C ALA A 93 11.47 14.25 -8.24
N THR A 94 10.52 13.87 -7.37
CA THR A 94 10.38 14.45 -6.03
C THR A 94 11.62 14.22 -5.17
N VAL A 95 12.16 13.00 -5.17
CA VAL A 95 13.40 12.69 -4.44
C VAL A 95 14.57 13.47 -5.03
N ALA A 96 14.76 13.48 -6.34
CA ALA A 96 15.84 14.22 -7.00
C ALA A 96 15.80 15.73 -6.67
N LEU A 97 14.63 16.35 -6.79
CA LEU A 97 14.42 17.77 -6.47
C LEU A 97 14.69 18.09 -5.00
N SER A 98 14.49 17.14 -4.09
CA SER A 98 14.79 17.33 -2.66
C SER A 98 16.29 17.50 -2.34
N PHE A 99 17.18 17.21 -3.30
CA PHE A 99 18.62 17.42 -3.19
C PHE A 99 19.13 18.64 -3.96
N MET A 100 18.26 19.34 -4.70
CA MET A 100 18.65 20.49 -5.52
C MET A 100 18.41 21.81 -4.77
N PRO A 101 19.47 22.57 -4.42
CA PRO A 101 19.32 23.88 -3.78
C PRO A 101 18.53 24.87 -4.66
N GLY A 102 17.66 25.68 -4.06
CA GLY A 102 16.90 26.72 -4.78
C GLY A 102 15.74 26.20 -5.65
N LYS A 103 15.36 24.93 -5.50
CA LYS A 103 14.22 24.29 -6.19
C LYS A 103 13.08 23.92 -5.23
N GLU A 104 12.97 24.58 -4.07
CA GLU A 104 12.01 24.17 -3.03
C GLU A 104 10.54 24.23 -3.51
N SER A 105 10.20 25.21 -4.35
CA SER A 105 8.85 25.34 -4.94
C SER A 105 8.53 24.16 -5.86
N LEU A 106 9.48 23.79 -6.72
CA LEU A 106 9.35 22.67 -7.65
C LEU A 106 9.32 21.33 -6.91
N TYR A 107 10.13 21.15 -5.86
CA TYR A 107 10.07 20.00 -4.96
C TYR A 107 8.67 19.84 -4.34
N LYS A 108 8.11 20.92 -3.80
CA LYS A 108 6.76 20.89 -3.19
C LYS A 108 5.67 20.59 -4.22
N LEU A 109 5.80 21.12 -5.44
CA LEU A 109 4.89 20.82 -6.55
C LEU A 109 4.99 19.35 -6.98
N ALA A 110 6.21 18.84 -7.15
CA ALA A 110 6.46 17.44 -7.50
C ALA A 110 5.92 16.48 -6.43
N ASN A 111 6.05 16.83 -5.15
CA ASN A 111 5.50 16.03 -4.06
C ASN A 111 3.96 15.94 -4.13
N LYS A 112 3.27 17.07 -4.38
CA LYS A 112 1.81 17.06 -4.63
C LYS A 112 1.43 16.23 -5.85
N ALA A 113 2.17 16.36 -6.96
CA ALA A 113 1.95 15.57 -8.16
C ALA A 113 2.16 14.06 -7.89
N THR A 114 3.15 13.71 -7.07
CA THR A 114 3.44 12.33 -6.65
C THR A 114 2.30 11.74 -5.84
N VAL A 115 1.73 12.50 -4.90
CA VAL A 115 0.54 12.06 -4.15
C VAL A 115 -0.64 11.81 -5.10
N LEU A 116 -0.90 12.71 -6.04
CA LEU A 116 -1.99 12.54 -7.01
C LEU A 116 -1.77 11.30 -7.90
N ALA A 117 -0.57 11.15 -8.47
CA ALA A 117 -0.22 9.98 -9.27
C ALA A 117 -0.33 8.67 -8.47
N GLY A 118 0.12 8.68 -7.22
CA GLY A 118 0.01 7.54 -6.31
C GLY A 118 -1.43 7.17 -5.98
N LEU A 119 -2.31 8.15 -5.75
CA LEU A 119 -3.73 7.90 -5.52
C LEU A 119 -4.43 7.31 -6.75
N LEU A 120 -4.09 7.81 -7.95
CA LEU A 120 -4.59 7.25 -9.21
C LEU A 120 -4.09 5.81 -9.42
N PHE A 121 -2.82 5.54 -9.11
CA PHE A 121 -2.28 4.18 -9.12
C PHE A 121 -3.03 3.28 -8.13
N ALA A 122 -3.20 3.69 -6.87
CA ALA A 122 -3.95 2.91 -5.88
C ALA A 122 -5.41 2.65 -6.30
N TRP A 123 -6.05 3.63 -6.95
CA TRP A 123 -7.39 3.50 -7.53
C TRP A 123 -7.45 2.48 -8.68
N SER A 124 -6.38 2.33 -9.46
CA SER A 124 -6.34 1.41 -10.60
C SER A 124 -6.19 -0.06 -10.18
N ILE A 125 -5.53 -0.33 -9.05
CA ILE A 125 -5.24 -1.71 -8.59
C ILE A 125 -6.51 -2.58 -8.47
N PRO A 126 -7.58 -2.18 -7.75
CA PRO A 126 -8.78 -3.02 -7.61
C PRO A 126 -9.46 -3.35 -8.95
N GLN A 127 -9.38 -2.47 -9.94
CA GLN A 127 -10.02 -2.66 -11.25
C GLN A 127 -9.39 -3.79 -12.05
N VAL A 128 -8.14 -4.15 -11.74
CA VAL A 128 -7.46 -5.31 -12.35
C VAL A 128 -8.06 -6.62 -11.84
N TYR A 129 -8.59 -6.63 -10.61
CA TYR A 129 -9.03 -7.85 -9.92
C TYR A 129 -10.55 -8.01 -9.83
N GLN A 130 -11.32 -6.93 -9.87
CA GLN A 130 -12.79 -7.00 -9.92
C GLN A 130 -13.26 -7.48 -11.31
N LEU A 131 -13.06 -8.77 -11.55
CA LEU A 131 -13.34 -9.46 -12.80
C LEU A 131 -14.55 -10.38 -12.61
N ALA A 132 -15.55 -10.26 -13.49
CA ALA A 132 -16.76 -11.09 -13.43
C ALA A 132 -16.49 -12.61 -13.47
N THR A 133 -15.30 -13.03 -13.93
CA THR A 133 -14.88 -14.43 -13.98
C THR A 133 -14.34 -14.97 -12.65
N VAL A 134 -14.06 -14.11 -11.66
CA VAL A 134 -13.50 -14.50 -10.36
C VAL A 134 -14.37 -13.92 -9.23
N ALA A 135 -15.42 -14.65 -8.86
CA ALA A 135 -16.44 -14.19 -7.91
C ALA A 135 -15.87 -13.76 -6.53
N SER A 136 -14.82 -14.42 -6.06
CA SER A 136 -14.13 -14.08 -4.80
C SER A 136 -13.44 -12.70 -4.83
N TRP A 137 -13.11 -12.18 -6.02
CA TRP A 137 -12.49 -10.87 -6.21
C TRP A 137 -13.48 -9.81 -6.71
N ASP A 138 -14.58 -10.20 -7.35
CA ASP A 138 -15.60 -9.29 -7.88
C ASP A 138 -16.55 -8.76 -6.80
N THR A 139 -16.00 -7.95 -5.89
CA THR A 139 -16.74 -7.39 -4.75
C THR A 139 -16.12 -6.08 -4.27
N ALA A 140 -16.91 -5.26 -3.60
CA ALA A 140 -16.43 -4.04 -2.94
C ALA A 140 -15.37 -4.33 -1.86
N HIS A 141 -15.33 -5.55 -1.29
CA HIS A 141 -14.28 -5.92 -0.34
C HIS A 141 -12.87 -5.84 -0.95
N THR A 142 -12.72 -6.13 -2.25
CA THR A 142 -11.45 -5.98 -2.98
C THR A 142 -10.99 -4.54 -2.97
N SER A 143 -11.88 -3.61 -3.30
CA SER A 143 -11.55 -2.18 -3.24
C SER A 143 -11.24 -1.73 -1.81
N LEU A 144 -12.06 -2.14 -0.84
CA LEU A 144 -11.89 -1.77 0.56
C LEU A 144 -10.52 -2.22 1.11
N GLN A 145 -10.16 -3.49 0.95
CA GLN A 145 -8.88 -4.00 1.47
C GLN A 145 -7.67 -3.32 0.82
N MET A 146 -7.76 -2.99 -0.48
CA MET A 146 -6.68 -2.34 -1.24
C MET A 146 -6.46 -0.90 -0.75
N TRP A 147 -7.55 -0.16 -0.52
CA TRP A 147 -7.46 1.21 0.03
C TRP A 147 -7.07 1.23 1.51
N LEU A 148 -7.49 0.24 2.30
CA LEU A 148 -7.06 0.13 3.68
C LEU A 148 -5.54 -0.04 3.78
N THR A 149 -4.88 -0.77 2.88
CA THR A 149 -3.41 -0.85 2.86
C THR A 149 -2.74 0.52 2.79
N VAL A 150 -3.30 1.46 2.01
CA VAL A 150 -2.80 2.85 1.93
C VAL A 150 -2.85 3.53 3.30
N LEU A 151 -3.95 3.34 4.04
CA LEU A 151 -4.13 3.95 5.37
C LEU A 151 -3.31 3.26 6.44
N VAL A 152 -3.29 1.93 6.45
CA VAL A 152 -2.71 1.16 7.54
C VAL A 152 -1.19 1.06 7.40
N ALA A 153 -0.68 0.65 6.24
CA ALA A 153 0.77 0.65 6.01
C ALA A 153 1.30 2.08 5.96
N GLY A 154 0.63 2.98 5.22
CA GLY A 154 0.99 4.40 5.19
C GLY A 154 1.01 5.03 6.59
N GLY A 155 -0.01 4.76 7.40
CA GLY A 155 -0.13 5.26 8.78
C GLY A 155 0.99 4.77 9.69
N ALA A 156 1.31 3.47 9.63
CA ALA A 156 2.40 2.90 10.42
C ALA A 156 3.77 3.50 10.04
N PHE A 157 4.05 3.67 8.75
CA PHE A 157 5.28 4.32 8.32
C PHE A 157 5.29 5.83 8.63
N ALA A 158 4.16 6.53 8.47
CA ALA A 158 4.04 7.94 8.84
C ALA A 158 4.29 8.15 10.34
N LEU A 159 3.74 7.27 11.19
CA LEU A 159 4.02 7.22 12.62
C LEU A 159 5.52 7.01 12.88
N MET A 160 6.15 6.03 12.23
CA MET A 160 7.59 5.76 12.34
C MET A 160 8.46 6.95 11.91
N LEU A 161 8.02 7.71 10.90
CA LEU A 161 8.76 8.83 10.31
C LEU A 161 8.53 10.17 11.03
N GLY A 162 7.71 10.16 12.09
CA GLY A 162 7.53 11.30 13.00
C GLY A 162 6.19 12.01 12.90
N ALA A 163 5.31 11.63 11.97
CA ALA A 163 3.95 12.15 11.89
C ALA A 163 3.04 11.43 12.91
N HIS A 164 3.38 11.54 14.21
CA HIS A 164 2.83 10.65 15.24
C HIS A 164 1.30 10.68 15.33
N LYS A 165 0.69 11.86 15.37
CA LYS A 165 -0.77 11.99 15.54
C LYS A 165 -1.51 11.45 14.32
N LEU A 166 -1.14 11.95 13.14
CA LEU A 166 -1.80 11.56 11.90
C LEU A 166 -1.57 10.08 11.58
N GLY A 167 -0.31 9.60 11.69
CA GLY A 167 0.05 8.22 11.41
C GLY A 167 -0.64 7.23 12.35
N PHE A 168 -0.70 7.52 13.65
CA PHE A 168 -1.44 6.68 14.60
C PHE A 168 -2.95 6.68 14.30
N ALA A 169 -3.54 7.84 14.03
CA ALA A 169 -4.97 7.94 13.75
C ALA A 169 -5.35 7.13 12.50
N THR A 170 -4.59 7.23 11.41
CA THR A 170 -4.90 6.47 10.17
C THR A 170 -4.61 4.98 10.32
N LEU A 171 -3.54 4.60 11.03
CA LEU A 171 -3.26 3.20 11.39
C LEU A 171 -4.43 2.61 12.19
N ALA A 172 -4.85 3.28 13.27
CA ALA A 172 -5.91 2.81 14.15
C ALA A 172 -7.26 2.71 13.41
N VAL A 173 -7.66 3.77 12.69
CA VAL A 173 -8.93 3.76 11.94
C VAL A 173 -8.90 2.69 10.86
N GLY A 174 -7.83 2.60 10.05
CA GLY A 174 -7.75 1.61 8.99
C GLY A 174 -7.74 0.18 9.53
N ALA A 175 -7.02 -0.08 10.63
CA ALA A 175 -7.01 -1.40 11.26
C ALA A 175 -8.38 -1.76 11.84
N LEU A 176 -9.06 -0.81 12.51
CA LEU A 176 -10.42 -1.03 13.03
C LEU A 176 -11.42 -1.34 11.92
N VAL A 177 -11.39 -0.57 10.82
CA VAL A 177 -12.25 -0.82 9.65
C VAL A 177 -11.92 -2.17 9.03
N SER A 178 -10.63 -2.52 8.89
CA SER A 178 -10.21 -3.82 8.37
C SER A 178 -10.70 -4.98 9.22
N LEU A 179 -10.64 -4.86 10.55
CA LEU A 179 -11.09 -5.89 11.48
C LEU A 179 -12.61 -5.99 11.51
N ALA A 180 -13.32 -4.85 11.48
CA ALA A 180 -14.78 -4.80 11.47
C ALA A 180 -15.38 -5.38 10.18
N ALA A 181 -14.75 -5.14 9.03
CA ALA A 181 -15.22 -5.66 7.74
C ALA A 181 -14.87 -7.14 7.51
N LYS A 182 -13.96 -7.72 8.31
CA LYS A 182 -13.40 -9.05 8.08
C LYS A 182 -14.43 -10.18 8.22
N PRO A 183 -15.34 -10.22 9.22
CA PRO A 183 -16.35 -11.28 9.30
C PRO A 183 -17.25 -11.36 8.07
N ASP A 184 -17.71 -10.21 7.58
CA ASP A 184 -18.55 -10.10 6.38
C ASP A 184 -17.79 -10.55 5.12
N TYR A 185 -16.55 -10.08 4.96
CA TYR A 185 -15.67 -10.52 3.88
C TYR A 185 -15.43 -12.03 3.88
N ILE A 186 -15.11 -12.62 5.04
CA ILE A 186 -14.90 -14.06 5.18
C ILE A 186 -16.20 -14.80 4.84
N GLY A 187 -17.35 -14.35 5.35
CA GLY A 187 -18.65 -14.93 5.04
C GLY A 187 -18.96 -14.93 3.53
N PHE A 188 -18.69 -13.82 2.85
CA PHE A 188 -18.82 -13.69 1.40
C PHE A 188 -17.91 -14.69 0.66
N VAL A 189 -16.62 -14.72 0.97
CA VAL A 189 -15.66 -15.59 0.28
C VAL A 189 -15.96 -17.07 0.55
N THR A 190 -16.38 -17.44 1.76
CA THR A 190 -16.79 -18.81 2.09
C THR A 190 -18.03 -19.25 1.31
N GLN A 191 -18.93 -18.34 0.95
CA GLN A 191 -20.07 -18.65 0.08
C GLN A 191 -19.66 -18.73 -1.39
N ALA A 192 -18.83 -17.80 -1.86
CA ALA A 192 -18.43 -17.71 -3.26
C ALA A 192 -17.42 -18.78 -3.68
N ALA A 193 -16.48 -19.15 -2.80
CA ALA A 193 -15.42 -20.12 -3.07
C ALA A 193 -15.01 -20.89 -1.78
N PRO A 194 -15.84 -21.83 -1.30
CA PRO A 194 -15.65 -22.49 0.00
C PRO A 194 -14.29 -23.17 0.17
N GLU A 195 -13.84 -23.93 -0.83
CA GLU A 195 -12.57 -24.66 -0.75
C GLU A 195 -11.35 -23.72 -0.67
N LEU A 196 -11.37 -22.63 -1.43
CA LEU A 196 -10.31 -21.62 -1.39
C LEU A 196 -10.33 -20.88 -0.04
N ALA A 197 -11.52 -20.56 0.48
CA ALA A 197 -11.71 -19.85 1.74
C ALA A 197 -11.12 -20.60 2.93
N VAL A 198 -11.41 -21.91 3.05
CA VAL A 198 -10.91 -22.75 4.16
C VAL A 198 -9.38 -22.74 4.23
N ASN A 199 -8.72 -22.73 3.07
CA ASN A 199 -7.27 -22.67 2.98
C ASN A 199 -6.67 -21.32 3.42
N GLN A 200 -7.47 -20.26 3.53
CA GLN A 200 -7.00 -18.91 3.90
C GLN A 200 -7.28 -18.52 5.36
N TYR A 201 -8.05 -19.30 6.13
CA TYR A 201 -8.44 -18.94 7.50
C TYR A 201 -7.25 -18.64 8.41
N SER A 202 -6.17 -19.42 8.31
CA SER A 202 -4.94 -19.20 9.09
C SER A 202 -4.25 -17.88 8.75
N LEU A 203 -4.19 -17.52 7.46
CA LEU A 203 -3.61 -16.25 7.00
C LEU A 203 -4.48 -15.07 7.42
N TRP A 204 -5.81 -15.18 7.31
CA TRP A 204 -6.70 -14.11 7.76
C TRP A 204 -6.65 -13.88 9.27
N GLY A 205 -6.50 -14.96 10.06
CA GLY A 205 -6.26 -14.89 11.50
C GLY A 205 -4.92 -14.26 11.84
N ALA A 206 -3.84 -14.69 11.17
CA ALA A 206 -2.50 -14.13 11.36
C ALA A 206 -2.45 -12.63 11.00
N GLN A 207 -3.10 -12.22 9.91
CA GLN A 207 -3.26 -10.80 9.56
C GLN A 207 -4.00 -10.03 10.66
N ALA A 208 -5.12 -10.57 11.16
CA ALA A 208 -5.90 -9.90 12.20
C ALA A 208 -5.08 -9.69 13.48
N VAL A 209 -4.30 -10.70 13.89
CA VAL A 209 -3.37 -10.59 15.03
C VAL A 209 -2.30 -9.54 14.74
N ALA A 210 -1.70 -9.54 13.55
CA ALA A 210 -0.68 -8.54 13.18
C ALA A 210 -1.23 -7.11 13.24
N LEU A 211 -2.46 -6.88 12.75
CA LEU A 211 -3.15 -5.58 12.84
C LEU A 211 -3.35 -5.16 14.30
N LEU A 212 -3.83 -6.06 15.16
CA LEU A 212 -4.04 -5.78 16.58
C LEU A 212 -2.71 -5.44 17.27
N VAL A 213 -1.66 -6.21 17.04
CA VAL A 213 -0.33 -5.96 17.60
C VAL A 213 0.21 -4.61 17.11
N ALA A 214 0.07 -4.29 15.82
CA ALA A 214 0.51 -3.01 15.27
C ALA A 214 -0.22 -1.82 15.91
N VAL A 215 -1.53 -1.92 16.14
CA VAL A 215 -2.31 -0.89 16.84
C VAL A 215 -1.88 -0.76 18.30
N LEU A 216 -1.65 -1.86 19.02
CA LEU A 216 -1.18 -1.84 20.41
C LEU A 216 0.21 -1.19 20.53
N ILE A 217 1.13 -1.54 19.63
CA ILE A 217 2.44 -0.88 19.52
C ILE A 217 2.25 0.61 19.22
N GLY A 218 1.35 0.95 18.29
CA GLY A 218 0.98 2.32 17.95
C GLY A 218 0.47 3.13 19.15
N CYS A 219 -0.40 2.55 19.98
CA CYS A 219 -0.89 3.16 21.22
C CYS A 219 0.25 3.44 22.19
N GLY A 220 1.18 2.47 22.35
CA GLY A 220 2.37 2.62 23.17
C GLY A 220 3.27 3.76 22.68
N ILE A 221 3.54 3.81 21.37
CA ILE A 221 4.32 4.88 20.74
C ILE A 221 3.65 6.24 20.94
N PHE A 222 2.34 6.33 20.72
CA PHE A 222 1.59 7.58 20.83
C PHE A 222 1.58 8.11 22.27
N SER A 223 1.53 7.22 23.25
CA SER A 223 1.51 7.58 24.67
C SER A 223 2.89 7.97 25.22
N GLN A 224 3.97 7.51 24.60
CA GLN A 224 5.34 7.79 25.02
C GLN A 224 5.95 8.97 24.25
N LYS A 225 6.24 10.07 24.94
CA LYS A 225 7.03 11.16 24.37
C LYS A 225 8.46 10.67 24.10
N GLY A 226 8.78 10.38 22.85
CA GLY A 226 10.11 9.93 22.43
C GLY A 226 10.28 8.41 22.41
N ALA A 227 9.27 7.67 21.92
CA ALA A 227 9.38 6.23 21.69
C ALA A 227 10.70 5.85 20.99
N ALA A 228 11.32 4.76 21.45
CA ALA A 228 12.61 4.32 20.93
C ALA A 228 12.52 3.93 19.45
N LYS A 229 13.53 4.32 18.65
CA LYS A 229 13.59 4.01 17.20
C LYS A 229 13.35 2.53 16.87
N PRO A 230 13.89 1.54 17.61
CA PRO A 230 13.62 0.12 17.34
C PRO A 230 12.14 -0.24 17.44
N LEU A 231 11.40 0.37 18.38
CA LEU A 231 9.97 0.11 18.55
C LEU A 231 9.15 0.68 17.38
N LEU A 232 9.51 1.87 16.90
CA LEU A 232 8.89 2.48 15.71
C LEU A 232 9.07 1.59 14.47
N ILE A 233 10.30 1.09 14.26
CA ILE A 233 10.63 0.21 13.14
C ILE A 233 9.92 -1.14 13.28
N ALA A 234 9.91 -1.72 14.49
CA ALA A 234 9.19 -2.97 14.76
C ALA A 234 7.68 -2.83 14.49
N GLY A 235 7.06 -1.72 14.91
CA GLY A 235 5.65 -1.44 14.64
C GLY A 235 5.33 -1.37 13.14
N ALA A 236 6.14 -0.62 12.38
CA ALA A 236 5.99 -0.56 10.92
C ALA A 236 6.25 -1.92 10.25
N GLY A 237 7.22 -2.70 10.74
CA GLY A 237 7.56 -4.03 10.24
C GLY A 237 6.45 -5.05 10.46
N VAL A 238 5.91 -5.14 11.69
CA VAL A 238 4.76 -6.02 12.02
C VAL A 238 3.56 -5.66 11.14
N MET A 239 3.31 -4.36 10.97
CA MET A 239 2.22 -3.90 10.13
C MET A 239 2.41 -4.32 8.67
N LEU A 240 3.61 -4.12 8.11
CA LEU A 240 3.91 -4.50 6.74
C LEU A 240 3.76 -6.01 6.51
N VAL A 241 4.22 -6.83 7.46
CA VAL A 241 4.03 -8.29 7.42
C VAL A 241 2.54 -8.66 7.44
N GLY A 242 1.74 -7.99 8.26
CA GLY A 242 0.29 -8.16 8.27
C GLY A 242 -0.36 -7.92 6.91
N GLU A 243 -0.02 -6.81 6.24
CA GLU A 243 -0.53 -6.51 4.89
C GLU A 243 -0.07 -7.54 3.86
N LEU A 244 1.19 -7.99 3.92
CA LEU A 244 1.70 -9.04 3.03
C LEU A 244 0.94 -10.35 3.22
N ILE A 245 0.68 -10.78 4.46
CA ILE A 245 -0.10 -11.98 4.77
C ILE A 245 -1.53 -11.86 4.23
N GLY A 246 -2.18 -10.71 4.48
CA GLY A 246 -3.52 -10.45 3.96
C GLY A 246 -3.59 -10.48 2.44
N ARG A 247 -2.58 -9.91 1.78
CA ARG A 247 -2.49 -9.88 0.32
C ARG A 247 -2.14 -11.26 -0.27
N ILE A 248 -1.34 -12.08 0.40
CA ILE A 248 -1.14 -13.50 0.02
C ILE A 248 -2.48 -14.24 0.06
N ALA A 249 -3.23 -14.08 1.15
CA ALA A 249 -4.55 -14.70 1.28
C ALA A 249 -5.49 -14.27 0.15
N PHE A 250 -5.48 -12.99 -0.24
CA PHE A 250 -6.26 -12.47 -1.36
C PHE A 250 -5.90 -13.13 -2.70
N TYR A 251 -4.62 -13.19 -3.07
CA TYR A 251 -4.20 -13.79 -4.36
C TYR A 251 -4.42 -15.30 -4.43
N ASN A 252 -4.48 -15.98 -3.29
CA ASN A 252 -4.82 -17.41 -3.23
C ASN A 252 -6.32 -17.69 -3.45
N LEU A 253 -7.18 -16.67 -3.57
CA LEU A 253 -8.62 -16.84 -3.83
C LEU A 253 -8.96 -17.04 -5.31
N TRP A 254 -7.97 -17.39 -6.12
CA TRP A 254 -8.15 -17.78 -7.51
C TRP A 254 -7.33 -19.02 -7.82
N ALA A 255 -7.91 -19.90 -8.64
CA ALA A 255 -7.23 -21.03 -9.23
C ALA A 255 -7.65 -21.14 -10.69
N ILE A 256 -6.76 -21.62 -11.55
CA ILE A 256 -7.14 -22.08 -12.88
C ILE A 256 -7.95 -23.36 -12.67
N PRO A 257 -9.20 -23.46 -13.16
CA PRO A 257 -9.90 -24.75 -13.17
C PRO A 257 -9.04 -25.73 -13.98
N MET A 258 -8.53 -26.76 -13.30
CA MET A 258 -7.83 -27.89 -13.94
C MET A 258 -8.84 -28.85 -14.55
#